data_AF-A0AAV8WSQ1-F1
#
_entry.id   AF-A0AAV8WSQ1-F1
#
_cell.length_a   1.000
_cell.length_b   1.000
_cell.length_c   1.000
_cell.angle_alpha   90.00
_cell.angle_beta   90.00
_cell.angle_gamma   90.00
#
_symmetry.space_group_name_H-M   'P 1'
#
loop_
_entity.id
_entity.type
_entity.pdbx_description
1 polymer ?
#
loop_
_entity_poly.entity_id
_entity_poly.type
_entity_poly.pdbx_seq_one_letter_code
_entity_poly.pdbx_strand_id
1 'polypeptide(L)'
;MIAIHFSYYAKDDICKTAMEDALICVYGESLGKHKRPQIRNVISNKMRELGRLLLSMRSLTNIQKLFDALKPDMFDSFISATKIISGYCMETRSFQASSLALHMGTTLKQVCGVATKFVTKKNNVFLCDNQTQALKDIKRLRNLFECN
;
A
#
# COMPACT_ATOMS: atom_id res chain seq x y z
N MET A 1 -8.08 17.54 -6.23
CA MET A 1 -8.86 16.78 -5.24
C MET A 1 -10.20 16.41 -5.86
N ILE A 2 -10.30 15.27 -6.56
CA ILE A 2 -11.57 14.82 -7.10
C ILE A 2 -12.30 14.07 -5.99
N ALA A 3 -13.33 14.71 -5.44
CA ALA A 3 -14.32 14.09 -4.57
C ALA A 3 -15.06 13.01 -5.36
N ILE A 4 -14.60 11.77 -5.25
CA ILE A 4 -15.35 10.60 -5.70
C ILE A 4 -16.51 10.45 -4.70
N HIS A 5 -17.73 10.71 -5.18
CA HIS A 5 -18.98 10.67 -4.42
C HIS A 5 -19.03 9.54 -3.36
N PHE A 6 -19.13 9.95 -2.10
CA PHE A 6 -18.89 9.20 -0.86
C PHE A 6 -20.09 8.38 -0.32
N SER A 7 -21.10 8.04 -1.13
CA SER A 7 -22.37 7.51 -0.59
C SER A 7 -22.42 5.99 -0.37
N TYR A 8 -21.30 5.25 -0.45
CA TYR A 8 -21.31 3.78 -0.27
C TYR A 8 -20.07 3.22 0.46
N TYR A 9 -19.38 4.03 1.27
CA TYR A 9 -18.27 3.57 2.09
C TYR A 9 -18.74 3.41 3.54
N ALA A 10 -18.74 2.18 4.05
CA ALA A 10 -18.98 1.92 5.47
C ALA A 10 -17.93 2.66 6.32
N LYS A 11 -18.35 3.21 7.45
CA LYS A 11 -17.52 3.87 8.47
C LYS A 11 -16.58 2.86 9.16
N ASP A 12 -15.69 2.22 8.41
CA ASP A 12 -14.66 1.33 8.96
C ASP A 12 -13.30 2.07 9.05
N ASP A 13 -12.51 1.78 10.08
CA ASP A 13 -11.20 2.42 10.31
C ASP A 13 -10.22 2.16 9.14
N ILE A 14 -10.48 1.12 8.35
CA ILE A 14 -9.72 0.76 7.15
C ILE A 14 -9.88 1.86 6.09
N CYS A 15 -11.11 2.27 5.80
CA CYS A 15 -11.39 3.31 4.81
C CYS A 15 -10.81 4.64 5.25
N LYS A 16 -10.98 4.99 6.52
CA LYS A 16 -10.37 6.20 7.10
C LYS A 16 -8.85 6.18 6.92
N THR A 17 -8.20 5.08 7.31
CA THR A 17 -6.74 4.91 7.17
C THR A 17 -6.28 5.03 5.72
N ALA A 18 -7.00 4.39 4.78
CA ALA A 18 -6.66 4.45 3.37
C ALA A 18 -6.81 5.86 2.77
N MET A 19 -7.77 6.64 3.24
CA MET A 19 -8.03 8.00 2.75
C MET A 19 -7.09 9.05 3.37
N GLU A 20 -6.67 8.85 4.61
CA GLU A 20 -5.75 9.77 5.31
C GLU A 20 -4.29 9.56 4.88
N ASP A 21 -3.95 8.41 4.30
CA ASP A 21 -2.61 8.15 3.77
C ASP A 21 -2.43 8.68 2.34
N ALA A 22 -1.52 9.64 2.19
CA ALA A 22 -1.25 10.30 0.92
C ALA A 22 -0.77 9.32 -0.17
N LEU A 23 0.03 8.31 0.18
CA LEU A 23 0.58 7.36 -0.80
C LEU A 23 -0.51 6.40 -1.29
N ILE A 24 -1.39 5.95 -0.40
CA ILE A 24 -2.54 5.11 -0.77
C ILE A 24 -3.47 5.87 -1.72
N CYS A 25 -3.78 7.14 -1.41
CA CYS A 25 -4.59 7.99 -2.29
C CYS A 25 -3.98 8.17 -3.67
N VAL A 26 -2.70 8.52 -3.74
CA VAL A 26 -1.98 8.70 -5.00
C VAL A 26 -1.91 7.39 -5.81
N TYR A 27 -1.75 6.25 -5.15
CA TYR A 27 -1.83 4.95 -5.80
C TYR A 27 -3.22 4.71 -6.40
N GLY A 28 -4.29 4.97 -5.66
CA GLY A 28 -5.67 4.85 -6.15
C GLY A 28 -5.94 5.73 -7.37
N GLU A 29 -5.48 6.99 -7.35
CA GLU A 29 -5.57 7.90 -8.50
C GLU A 29 -4.80 7.35 -9.72
N SER A 30 -3.65 6.71 -9.50
CA SER A 30 -2.83 6.15 -10.57
C SER A 30 -3.51 5.00 -11.33
N LEU A 31 -4.42 4.27 -10.66
CA LEU A 31 -5.24 3.20 -11.24
C LEU A 31 -6.44 3.77 -12.04
N GLY A 32 -6.96 4.93 -11.66
CA GLY A 32 -8.16 5.55 -12.23
C GLY A 32 -7.98 6.26 -13.58
N LYS A 33 -6.85 6.09 -14.26
CA LYS A 33 -6.56 6.77 -15.53
C LYS A 33 -7.55 6.45 -16.65
N HIS A 34 -8.12 5.25 -16.63
CA HIS A 34 -9.18 4.85 -17.56
C HIS A 34 -10.54 4.94 -16.86
N LYS A 35 -11.35 5.93 -17.23
CA LYS A 35 -12.66 6.25 -16.61
C LYS A 35 -13.75 5.21 -16.94
N ARG A 36 -13.53 3.93 -16.65
CA ARG A 36 -14.55 2.89 -16.76
C ARG A 36 -15.33 2.80 -15.45
N PRO A 37 -16.68 2.70 -15.45
CA PRO A 37 -17.47 2.64 -14.22
C PRO A 37 -17.02 1.53 -13.26
N GLN A 38 -16.67 0.36 -13.82
CA GLN A 38 -16.23 -0.83 -13.08
C GLN A 38 -14.90 -0.64 -12.34
N ILE A 39 -14.09 0.36 -12.71
CA ILE A 39 -12.78 0.58 -12.09
C ILE A 39 -12.89 1.12 -10.66
N ARG A 40 -14.01 1.78 -10.31
CA ARG A 40 -14.21 2.38 -8.98
C ARG A 40 -14.19 1.33 -7.88
N ASN A 41 -14.87 0.20 -8.09
CA ASN A 41 -14.89 -0.90 -7.11
C ASN A 41 -13.51 -1.55 -6.98
N VAL A 42 -12.78 -1.69 -8.10
CA VAL A 42 -11.41 -2.21 -8.10
C VAL A 42 -10.47 -1.30 -7.30
N ILE A 43 -10.53 0.01 -7.55
CA ILE A 43 -9.73 1.02 -6.82
C ILE A 43 -10.08 1.00 -5.34
N SER A 44 -11.37 1.00 -5.00
CA SER A 44 -11.85 0.89 -3.62
C SER A 44 -11.27 -0.32 -2.91
N ASN A 45 -11.37 -1.49 -3.52
CA ASN A 45 -10.86 -2.73 -2.93
C ASN A 45 -9.35 -2.66 -2.73
N LYS A 46 -8.60 -2.18 -3.72
CA LYS A 46 -7.14 -2.01 -3.64
C LYS A 46 -6.71 -1.03 -2.55
N MET A 47 -7.41 0.10 -2.42
CA MET A 47 -7.15 1.08 -1.36
C MET A 47 -7.47 0.49 0.03
N ARG A 48 -8.55 -0.27 0.17
CA ARG A 48 -8.92 -0.93 1.43
C ARG A 48 -7.95 -2.06 1.80
N GLU A 49 -7.42 -2.79 0.82
CA GLU A 49 -6.34 -3.78 1.05
C GLU A 49 -5.08 -3.10 1.62
N LEU A 50 -4.68 -1.97 1.05
CA LEU A 50 -3.56 -1.18 1.56
C LEU A 50 -3.85 -0.54 2.92
N GLY A 51 -5.08 -0.11 3.17
CA GLY A 51 -5.52 0.39 4.49
C GLY A 51 -5.40 -0.69 5.57
N ARG A 52 -5.85 -1.92 5.29
CA ARG A 52 -5.68 -3.08 6.18
C ARG A 52 -4.20 -3.38 6.43
N LEU A 53 -3.39 -3.35 5.37
CA LEU A 53 -1.96 -3.59 5.47
C LEU A 53 -1.29 -2.54 6.36
N LEU A 54 -1.60 -1.25 6.17
CA LEU A 54 -1.02 -0.17 6.97
C LEU A 54 -1.41 -0.27 8.45
N LEU A 55 -2.66 -0.60 8.76
CA LEU A 55 -3.09 -0.86 10.14
C LEU A 55 -2.31 -2.02 10.77
N SER A 56 -2.13 -3.11 10.02
CA SER A 56 -1.33 -4.26 10.47
C SER A 56 0.15 -3.91 10.65
N MET A 57 0.72 -3.08 9.78
CA MET A 57 2.09 -2.61 9.95
C MET A 57 2.27 -1.67 11.16
N ARG A 58 1.26 -0.84 11.45
CA ARG A 58 1.24 0.03 12.64
C ARG A 58 1.18 -0.76 13.96
N SER A 59 0.65 -1.98 13.96
CA SER A 59 0.68 -2.83 15.16
C SER A 59 2.00 -3.59 15.31
N LEU A 60 2.71 -3.84 14.20
CA LEU A 60 4.01 -4.52 14.21
C LEU A 60 5.19 -3.55 14.40
N THR A 61 5.01 -2.26 14.11
CA THR A 61 6.08 -1.26 14.02
C THR A 61 5.57 0.13 14.41
N ASN A 62 6.46 1.12 14.56
CA ASN A 62 6.08 2.50 14.93
C ASN A 62 5.76 3.42 13.74
N ILE A 63 5.63 2.91 12.52
CA ILE A 63 5.33 3.76 11.35
C ILE A 63 3.94 4.38 11.48
N GLN A 64 3.73 5.54 10.87
CA GLN A 64 2.40 6.14 10.76
C GLN A 64 1.91 6.20 9.33
N LYS A 65 2.79 6.48 8.36
CA LYS A 65 2.43 6.56 6.94
C LYS A 65 3.05 5.40 6.18
N LEU A 66 2.38 4.96 5.11
CA LEU A 66 2.88 3.89 4.26
C LEU A 66 4.22 4.27 3.60
N PHE A 67 4.41 5.56 3.30
CA PHE A 67 5.65 6.06 2.72
C PHE A 67 6.87 5.82 3.64
N ASP A 68 6.71 5.97 4.96
CA ASP A 68 7.78 5.77 5.95
C ASP A 68 8.26 4.31 6.01
N ALA A 69 7.40 3.40 5.54
CA ALA A 69 7.67 1.98 5.47
C ALA A 69 8.44 1.57 4.20
N LEU A 70 8.59 2.44 3.20
CA LEU A 70 9.16 2.07 1.90
C LEU A 70 10.70 1.97 1.91
N LYS A 71 11.20 1.11 2.80
CA LYS A 71 12.61 0.86 3.03
C LYS A 71 12.88 -0.64 3.23
N PRO A 72 14.07 -1.14 2.85
CA PRO A 72 14.35 -2.58 2.80
C PRO A 72 14.25 -3.30 4.14
N ASP A 73 14.61 -2.64 5.23
CA ASP A 73 14.51 -3.12 6.62
C ASP A 73 13.06 -3.40 7.06
N MET A 74 12.06 -2.85 6.36
CA MET A 74 10.64 -3.10 6.64
C MET A 74 10.07 -4.29 5.86
N PHE A 75 10.88 -4.97 5.03
CA PHE A 75 10.40 -6.06 4.18
C PHE A 75 9.74 -7.18 4.98
N ASP A 76 10.37 -7.66 6.05
CA ASP A 76 9.80 -8.70 6.90
C ASP A 76 8.51 -8.24 7.59
N SER A 77 8.38 -6.94 7.87
CA SER A 77 7.15 -6.35 8.39
C SER A 77 6.03 -6.37 7.35
N PHE A 78 6.33 -6.12 6.07
CA PHE A 78 5.35 -6.28 4.98
C PHE A 78 4.90 -7.74 4.82
N ILE A 79 5.82 -8.70 4.88
CA ILE A 79 5.49 -10.13 4.82
C ILE A 79 4.60 -10.52 6.00
N SER A 80 4.98 -10.13 7.22
CA SER A 80 4.22 -10.42 8.43
C SER A 80 2.83 -9.77 8.40
N ALA A 81 2.74 -8.50 8.00
CA ALA A 81 1.47 -7.81 7.84
C ALA A 81 0.59 -8.47 6.77
N THR A 82 1.18 -8.90 5.65
CA THR A 82 0.48 -9.62 4.58
C THR A 82 -0.10 -10.94 5.09
N LYS A 83 0.67 -11.72 5.86
CA LYS A 83 0.21 -12.96 6.49
C LYS A 83 -0.99 -12.71 7.41
N ILE A 84 -0.94 -11.66 8.22
CA ILE A 84 -2.05 -11.28 9.11
C ILE A 84 -3.32 -10.97 8.30
N ILE A 85 -3.24 -10.06 7.32
CA ILE A 85 -4.43 -9.62 6.58
C ILE A 85 -5.00 -10.68 5.62
N SER A 86 -4.21 -11.70 5.29
CA SER A 86 -4.64 -12.85 4.48
C SER A 86 -5.10 -14.04 5.33
N GLY A 87 -5.11 -13.91 6.66
CA GLY A 87 -5.55 -14.96 7.58
C GLY A 87 -4.67 -16.19 7.53
N TYR A 88 -3.34 -16.01 7.55
CA TYR A 88 -2.40 -17.11 7.63
C TYR A 88 -2.55 -17.88 8.95
N CYS A 89 -2.78 -19.18 8.86
CA CYS A 89 -2.80 -20.09 10.00
C CYS A 89 -1.49 -20.85 10.08
N MET A 90 -0.80 -20.76 11.23
CA MET A 90 0.49 -21.43 11.42
C MET A 90 0.36 -22.95 11.52
N GLU A 91 -0.73 -23.45 12.11
CA GLU A 91 -0.99 -24.88 12.32
C GLU A 91 -1.20 -25.60 10.99
N THR A 92 -2.07 -25.06 10.13
CA THR A 92 -2.42 -25.65 8.82
C THR A 92 -1.51 -25.17 7.70
N ARG A 93 -0.62 -24.20 7.97
CA ARG A 93 0.26 -23.52 6.99
C ARG A 93 -0.50 -23.02 5.77
N SER A 94 -1.73 -22.55 5.97
CA SER A 94 -2.64 -22.13 4.90
C SER A 94 -3.13 -20.69 5.09
N PHE A 95 -3.58 -20.08 4.00
CA PHE A 95 -4.14 -18.73 3.99
C PHE A 95 -5.66 -18.81 3.79
N GLN A 96 -6.42 -18.06 4.58
CA GLN A 96 -7.85 -17.88 4.34
C GLN A 96 -8.11 -17.14 3.01
N ALA A 97 -7.26 -16.16 2.71
CA ALA A 97 -7.30 -15.40 1.45
C ALA A 97 -5.99 -15.58 0.67
N SER A 98 -5.76 -16.77 0.13
CA SER A 98 -4.55 -17.09 -0.67
C SER A 98 -4.36 -16.15 -1.85
N SER A 99 -5.45 -15.71 -2.49
CA SER A 99 -5.40 -14.75 -3.59
C SER A 99 -4.82 -13.41 -3.14
N LEU A 100 -5.16 -12.93 -1.94
CA LEU A 100 -4.63 -11.70 -1.34
C LEU A 100 -3.13 -11.80 -1.09
N ALA A 101 -2.69 -12.90 -0.47
CA ALA A 101 -1.27 -13.15 -0.23
C ALA A 101 -0.48 -13.12 -1.55
N LEU A 102 -0.99 -13.77 -2.59
CA LEU A 102 -0.34 -13.87 -3.89
C LEU A 102 -0.20 -12.51 -4.60
N HIS A 103 -1.26 -11.70 -4.61
CA HIS A 103 -1.24 -10.45 -5.39
C HIS A 103 -0.70 -9.25 -4.60
N MET A 104 -0.52 -9.35 -3.29
CA MET A 104 -0.04 -8.24 -2.46
C MET A 104 1.35 -7.77 -2.86
N GLY A 105 2.28 -8.70 -3.15
CA GLY A 105 3.61 -8.34 -3.65
C GLY A 105 3.55 -7.51 -4.93
N THR A 106 2.66 -7.86 -5.87
CA THR A 106 2.42 -7.08 -7.09
C THR A 106 1.86 -5.69 -6.79
N THR A 107 0.89 -5.59 -5.87
CA THR A 107 0.36 -4.29 -5.43
C THR A 107 1.45 -3.42 -4.80
N LEU A 108 2.30 -3.98 -3.93
CA LEU A 108 3.40 -3.25 -3.29
C LEU A 108 4.48 -2.78 -4.28
N LYS A 109 4.80 -3.58 -5.32
CA LYS A 109 5.66 -3.14 -6.43
C LYS A 109 5.11 -1.89 -7.12
N GLN A 110 3.80 -1.89 -7.40
CA GLN A 110 3.15 -0.75 -8.04
C GLN A 110 3.18 0.48 -7.13
N VAL A 111 2.91 0.33 -5.83
CA VAL A 111 3.02 1.40 -4.83
C VAL A 111 4.44 1.97 -4.79
N CYS A 112 5.48 1.14 -4.76
CA CYS A 112 6.88 1.60 -4.83
C CYS A 112 7.16 2.37 -6.12
N GLY A 113 6.62 1.90 -7.25
CA GLY A 113 6.73 2.60 -8.54
C GLY A 113 6.04 3.96 -8.55
N VAL A 114 4.88 4.08 -7.90
CA VAL A 114 4.17 5.34 -7.72
C VAL A 114 4.96 6.29 -6.83
N ALA A 115 5.44 5.83 -5.67
CA ALA A 115 6.26 6.63 -4.77
C ALA A 115 7.52 7.16 -5.46
N THR A 116 8.23 6.29 -6.19
CA THR A 116 9.42 6.67 -6.97
C THR A 116 9.12 7.83 -7.94
N LYS A 117 8.00 7.77 -8.68
CA LYS A 117 7.62 8.83 -9.63
C LYS A 117 7.37 10.16 -8.94
N PHE A 118 6.78 10.15 -7.76
CA PHE A 118 6.47 11.38 -7.01
C PHE A 118 7.72 12.00 -6.37
N VAL A 119 8.60 11.18 -5.79
CA VAL A 119 9.88 11.66 -5.23
C VAL A 119 10.75 12.24 -6.34
N THR A 120 10.85 11.57 -7.51
CA THR A 120 11.65 12.08 -8.64
C THR A 120 11.10 13.39 -9.21
N LYS A 121 9.77 13.59 -9.24
CA LYS A 121 9.15 14.81 -9.74
C LYS A 121 9.25 16.00 -8.76
N LYS A 122 9.92 15.85 -7.62
CA LYS A 122 9.97 16.83 -6.52
C LYS A 122 8.58 17.33 -6.09
N ASN A 123 7.58 16.44 -6.12
CA ASN A 123 6.28 16.76 -5.56
C ASN A 123 6.39 16.71 -4.03
N ASN A 124 6.08 17.83 -3.36
CA ASN A 124 6.12 17.96 -1.89
C ASN A 124 5.05 17.13 -1.15
N VAL A 125 4.39 16.18 -1.81
CA VAL A 125 3.38 15.29 -1.22
C VAL A 125 4.01 14.40 -0.15
N PHE A 126 5.27 14.00 -0.34
CA PHE A 126 6.03 13.19 0.61
C PHE A 126 7.18 14.00 1.17
N LEU A 127 7.16 14.23 2.49
CA LEU A 127 8.26 14.85 3.21
C LEU A 127 9.36 13.80 3.36
N CYS A 128 10.54 14.06 2.79
CA CYS A 128 11.74 13.28 3.02
C CYS A 128 12.96 14.20 2.98
N ASP A 129 13.83 14.07 3.96
CA ASP A 129 15.01 14.94 4.11
C ASP A 129 16.05 14.66 3.02
N ASN A 130 16.13 13.40 2.57
CA ASN A 130 17.07 12.96 1.55
C ASN A 130 16.35 12.16 0.46
N GLN A 131 15.94 12.87 -0.60
CA GLN A 131 15.28 12.27 -1.77
C GLN A 131 16.13 11.18 -2.43
N THR A 132 17.46 11.37 -2.49
CA THR A 132 18.38 10.39 -3.10
C THR A 132 18.38 9.09 -2.31
N GLN A 133 18.40 9.16 -0.97
CA GLN A 133 18.35 7.99 -0.11
C GLN A 133 16.98 7.31 -0.19
N ALA A 134 15.89 8.07 -0.09
CA ALA A 134 14.53 7.54 -0.23
C ALA A 134 14.35 6.79 -1.57
N LEU A 135 14.85 7.34 -2.68
CA LEU A 135 14.79 6.68 -3.98
C LEU A 135 15.61 5.37 -4.02
N LYS A 136 16.76 5.31 -3.35
CA LYS A 136 17.56 4.08 -3.25
C LYS A 136 16.80 3.02 -2.44
N ASP A 137 16.21 3.41 -1.32
CA ASP A 137 15.51 2.51 -0.41
C ASP A 137 14.24 1.95 -1.05
N ILE A 138 13.42 2.80 -1.67
CA ILE A 138 12.21 2.39 -2.40
C ILE A 138 12.57 1.40 -3.52
N LYS A 139 13.66 1.66 -4.27
CA LYS A 139 14.11 0.76 -5.34
C LYS A 139 14.58 -0.59 -4.80
N ARG A 140 15.38 -0.59 -3.74
CA ARG A 140 15.85 -1.83 -3.09
C ARG A 140 14.68 -2.64 -2.56
N LEU A 141 13.75 -2.02 -1.83
CA LEU A 141 12.56 -2.69 -1.31
C LEU A 141 11.71 -3.26 -2.46
N ARG A 142 11.51 -2.49 -3.54
CA ARG A 142 10.74 -2.95 -4.70
C ARG A 142 11.30 -4.25 -5.30
N ASN A 143 12.63 -4.36 -5.39
CA ASN A 143 13.29 -5.56 -5.90
C ASN A 143 13.13 -6.75 -4.95
N LEU A 144 13.02 -6.55 -3.64
CA LEU A 144 12.75 -7.64 -2.70
C LEU A 144 11.38 -8.29 -2.93
N PHE A 145 10.39 -7.51 -3.38
CA PHE A 145 9.10 -8.08 -3.80
C PHE A 145 9.19 -8.86 -5.13
N GLU A 146 10.28 -8.75 -5.90
CA GLU A 146 10.49 -9.52 -7.15
C GLU A 146 10.95 -10.96 -6.92
N CYS A 147 11.59 -11.23 -5.79
CA CYS A 147 12.20 -12.54 -5.50
C CYS A 147 11.30 -13.50 -4.68
N ASN A 148 10.07 -13.10 -4.34
CA ASN A 148 9.10 -13.90 -3.57
C ASN A 148 7.77 -14.06 -4.30
#